data_AF-A0A1U7GYZ4-F1
#
_entry.id   AF-A0A1U7GYZ4-F1
#
_cell.length_a   1.000
_cell.length_b   1.000
_cell.length_c   1.000
_cell.angle_alpha   90.00
_cell.angle_beta   90.00
_cell.angle_gamma   90.00
#
_symmetry.space_group_name_H-M   'P 1'
#
loop_
_entity.id
_entity.type
_entity.pdbx_description
1 polymer ?
#
loop_
_entity_poly.entity_id
_entity_poly.type
_entity_poly.pdbx_seq_one_letter_code
_entity_poly.pdbx_strand_id
1 'polypeptide(L)'
;MTEPTGTYFKRRVNWFRQSPQITSNLQRCRAELNDEFTISSYRNPVGLQPIRERNTNSIYFGNIEYPQDYWEVTLQNASGCRNQENASTGPWFVYKNHVQILQAPQ
;
A
#
# COMPACT_ATOMS: atom_id res chain seq x y z
N MET A 1 10.21 19.83 1.24
CA MET A 1 10.31 18.38 0.99
C MET A 1 9.24 18.05 -0.02
N THR A 2 9.60 17.52 -1.19
CA THR A 2 8.64 17.06 -2.19
C THR A 2 8.01 15.79 -1.65
N GLU A 3 6.68 15.78 -1.45
CA GLU A 3 6.00 14.51 -1.19
C GLU A 3 6.32 13.56 -2.35
N PRO A 4 6.64 12.28 -2.08
CA PRO A 4 6.85 11.33 -3.16
C PRO A 4 5.57 11.29 -4.01
N THR A 5 5.62 11.86 -5.20
CA THR A 5 4.57 11.78 -6.21
C THR A 5 4.41 10.32 -6.60
N GLY A 6 3.43 9.66 -6.00
CA GLY A 6 3.16 8.24 -6.19
C GLY A 6 2.51 7.59 -4.97
N THR A 7 1.93 6.41 -5.19
CA THR A 7 1.38 5.58 -4.11
C THR A 7 2.29 4.39 -3.83
N TYR A 8 2.03 3.69 -2.74
CA TYR A 8 2.79 2.50 -2.38
C TYR A 8 1.84 1.37 -1.99
N PHE A 9 2.09 0.21 -2.57
CA PHE A 9 1.63 -1.07 -2.04
C PHE A 9 2.52 -1.44 -0.86
N LYS A 10 1.94 -1.73 0.30
CA LYS A 10 2.67 -2.01 1.55
C LYS A 10 2.38 -3.42 2.03
N ARG A 11 3.35 -4.08 2.65
CA ARG A 11 3.07 -5.38 3.31
C ARG A 11 2.17 -5.19 4.52
N ARG A 12 1.47 -6.26 4.92
CA ARG A 12 0.58 -6.26 6.09
C ARG A 12 1.24 -5.66 7.33
N VAL A 13 2.50 -5.94 7.64
CA VAL A 13 3.15 -5.37 8.85
C VAL A 13 3.33 -3.85 8.81
N ASN A 14 3.23 -3.22 7.62
CA ASN A 14 3.43 -1.80 7.40
C ASN A 14 2.22 -1.10 6.75
N TRP A 15 1.03 -1.74 6.73
CA TRP A 15 -0.15 -1.19 6.05
C TRP A 15 -0.47 0.26 6.48
N PHE A 16 -0.31 0.54 7.77
CA PHE A 16 -0.57 1.83 8.42
C PHE A 16 0.61 2.81 8.37
N ARG A 17 1.83 2.35 8.06
CA ARG A 17 3.00 3.23 8.12
C ARG A 17 3.03 4.15 6.92
N GLN A 18 3.50 5.38 7.12
CA GLN A 18 3.71 6.29 6.00
C GLN A 18 4.85 5.78 5.13
N SER A 19 4.69 5.84 3.81
CA SER A 19 5.60 5.18 2.86
C SER A 19 7.08 5.56 3.01
N PRO A 20 7.44 6.83 3.34
CA PRO A 20 8.82 7.20 3.64
C PRO A 20 9.42 6.51 4.88
N GLN A 21 8.58 6.09 5.84
CA GLN A 21 9.01 5.41 7.08
C GLN A 21 9.31 3.91 6.85
N ILE A 22 9.00 3.37 5.67
CA ILE A 22 9.27 1.98 5.29
C ILE A 22 10.57 1.98 4.49
N THR A 23 11.69 1.63 5.13
CA THR A 23 13.01 1.68 4.49
C THR A 23 13.34 0.41 3.70
N SER A 24 12.73 -0.73 4.04
CA SER A 24 12.94 -1.98 3.32
C SER A 24 12.15 -2.01 2.02
N ASN A 25 12.84 -2.15 0.90
CA ASN A 25 12.21 -2.32 -0.41
C ASN A 25 11.44 -3.64 -0.54
N LEU A 26 11.65 -4.63 0.32
CA LEU A 26 10.82 -5.86 0.35
C LEU A 26 9.43 -5.64 0.99
N GLN A 27 9.27 -4.51 1.69
CA GLN A 27 8.08 -4.19 2.48
C GLN A 27 7.19 -3.14 1.82
N ARG A 28 7.65 -2.52 0.73
CA ARG A 28 6.91 -1.52 -0.04
C ARG A 28 7.19 -1.66 -1.53
N CYS A 29 6.15 -1.55 -2.34
CA CYS A 29 6.22 -1.50 -3.78
C CYS A 29 5.71 -0.13 -4.23
N ARG A 30 6.57 0.64 -4.91
CA ARG A 30 6.23 1.99 -5.38
C ARG A 30 5.44 1.89 -6.68
N ALA A 31 4.38 2.69 -6.79
CA ALA A 31 3.63 2.92 -8.01
C ALA A 31 3.64 4.42 -8.33
N GLU A 32 3.89 4.76 -9.59
CA GLU A 32 3.77 6.11 -10.11
C GLU A 32 2.32 6.42 -10.51
N LEU A 33 2.06 7.69 -10.80
CA LEU A 33 0.77 8.10 -11.33
C LEU A 33 0.52 7.40 -12.68
N ASN A 34 -0.67 6.83 -12.85
CA ASN A 34 -1.09 6.06 -14.03
C ASN A 34 -0.40 4.70 -14.22
N ASP A 35 0.37 4.20 -13.25
CA ASP A 35 0.80 2.81 -13.30
C ASP A 35 -0.42 1.88 -13.16
N GLU A 36 -0.51 0.89 -14.05
CA GLU A 36 -1.56 -0.12 -14.03
C GLU A 36 -1.01 -1.47 -13.51
N PHE A 37 -1.77 -2.11 -12.64
CA PHE A 37 -1.41 -3.39 -12.04
C PHE A 37 -2.56 -4.38 -12.24
N THR A 38 -2.26 -5.54 -12.83
CA THR A 38 -3.24 -6.62 -12.87
C THR A 38 -3.28 -7.33 -11.53
N ILE A 39 -4.47 -7.44 -10.95
CA ILE A 39 -4.71 -8.11 -9.68
C ILE A 39 -5.46 -9.42 -9.89
N SER A 40 -5.12 -10.45 -9.11
CA SER A 40 -5.88 -11.70 -9.09
C SER A 40 -7.06 -11.62 -8.11
N SER A 41 -6.96 -10.76 -7.09
CA SER A 41 -8.01 -10.55 -6.11
C SER A 41 -7.81 -9.23 -5.37
N TYR A 42 -8.91 -8.64 -4.89
CA TYR A 42 -8.89 -7.59 -3.87
C TYR A 42 -10.04 -7.78 -2.87
N ARG A 43 -9.87 -7.27 -1.66
CA ARG A 43 -10.89 -7.25 -0.62
C ARG A 43 -10.63 -6.16 0.42
N ASN A 44 -11.65 -5.86 1.23
CA ASN A 44 -11.41 -5.10 2.46
C ASN A 44 -10.51 -5.92 3.41
N PRO A 45 -9.53 -5.29 4.08
CA PRO A 45 -8.73 -5.95 5.09
C PRO A 45 -9.55 -6.58 6.23
N VAL A 46 -9.16 -7.79 6.63
CA VAL A 46 -9.79 -8.52 7.74
C VAL A 46 -8.76 -8.76 8.86
N GLY A 47 -9.21 -8.69 10.11
CA GLY A 47 -8.37 -8.95 11.29
C GLY A 47 -7.31 -7.88 11.52
N LEU A 48 -7.57 -6.64 11.11
CA LEU A 48 -6.79 -5.46 11.45
C LEU A 48 -7.65 -4.52 12.29
N GLN A 49 -7.01 -3.78 13.18
CA GLN A 49 -7.64 -2.76 14.02
C GLN A 49 -7.10 -1.39 13.63
N PRO A 50 -7.86 -0.29 13.86
CA PRO A 50 -7.34 1.05 13.67
C PRO A 50 -6.05 1.28 14.46
N ILE A 51 -5.08 1.94 13.85
CA ILE A 51 -3.79 2.24 14.47
C ILE A 51 -3.61 3.75 14.56
N ARG A 52 -3.26 4.23 15.75
CA ARG A 52 -2.91 5.62 15.98
C ARG A 52 -1.40 5.80 15.93
N GLU A 53 -0.91 6.78 15.18
CA GLU A 53 0.48 7.21 15.27
C GLU A 53 0.73 7.84 16.63
N ARG A 54 1.67 7.26 17.38
CA ARG A 54 2.02 7.65 18.76
C ARG A 54 3.38 8.31 18.87
N ASN A 55 4.18 8.31 17.80
CA ASN A 55 5.46 8.99 17.78
C ASN A 55 5.26 10.50 17.78
N THR A 56 5.55 11.16 18.91
CA THR A 56 5.41 12.61 19.09
C THR A 56 6.33 13.44 18.19
N ASN A 57 7.38 12.83 17.62
CA ASN A 57 8.28 13.47 16.66
C ASN A 57 7.83 13.27 15.20
N SER A 58 6.73 12.55 14.96
CA SER A 58 6.17 12.33 13.62
C SER A 58 5.27 13.51 13.24
N ILE A 59 5.39 13.99 12.00
CA ILE A 59 4.44 14.97 11.43
C ILE A 59 3.01 14.41 11.33
N TYR A 60 2.86 13.09 11.48
CA TYR A 60 1.58 12.38 11.45
C TYR A 60 1.07 12.05 12.86
N PHE A 61 1.67 12.61 13.91
CA PHE A 61 1.29 12.34 15.30
C PHE A 61 -0.22 12.54 15.52
N GLY A 62 -0.86 11.55 16.14
CA GLY A 62 -2.29 11.60 16.44
C GLY A 62 -3.21 11.12 15.31
N ASN A 63 -2.71 11.00 14.07
CA ASN A 63 -3.46 10.42 12.95
C ASN A 63 -3.86 8.97 13.26
N ILE A 64 -5.03 8.59 12.77
CA ILE A 64 -5.56 7.23 12.89
C ILE A 64 -5.70 6.67 11.49
N GLU A 65 -5.07 5.53 11.27
CA GLU A 65 -5.21 4.74 10.05
C GLU A 65 -6.30 3.70 10.29
N TYR A 66 -7.34 3.69 9.44
CA TYR A 66 -8.41 2.70 9.52
C TYR A 66 -8.23 1.63 8.44
N PRO A 67 -8.33 0.34 8.78
CA PRO A 67 -8.19 -0.73 7.78
C PRO A 67 -9.17 -0.61 6.61
N GLN A 68 -10.36 -0.05 6.85
CA GLN A 68 -11.41 0.14 5.85
C GLN A 68 -11.04 1.14 4.74
N ASP A 69 -10.03 1.97 4.96
CA ASP A 69 -9.55 2.95 3.96
C ASP A 69 -8.54 2.33 2.99
N TYR A 70 -8.25 1.04 3.15
CA TYR A 70 -7.28 0.30 2.35
C TYR A 70 -7.94 -0.86 1.61
N TRP A 71 -7.37 -1.20 0.45
CA TRP A 71 -7.57 -2.49 -0.18
C TRP A 71 -6.46 -3.45 0.21
N GLU A 72 -6.82 -4.70 0.53
CA GLU A 72 -5.91 -5.84 0.50
C GLU A 72 -5.97 -6.46 -0.90
N VAL A 73 -4.86 -6.45 -1.63
CA VAL A 73 -4.76 -6.90 -3.02
C VAL A 73 -3.72 -7.99 -3.19
N THR A 74 -3.97 -8.87 -4.15
CA THR A 74 -2.98 -9.83 -4.66
C THR A 74 -2.72 -9.47 -6.11
N LEU A 75 -1.47 -9.15 -6.44
CA LEU A 75 -1.02 -8.82 -7.79
C LEU A 75 -0.85 -10.13 -8.58
N GLN A 76 -1.25 -10.16 -9.85
CA GLN A 76 -0.96 -11.29 -10.73
C GLN A 76 0.52 -11.39 -11.05
N ASN A 77 1.15 -10.23 -11.28
CA ASN A 77 2.60 -10.12 -11.46
C ASN A 77 3.11 -8.94 -10.63
N ALA A 78 4.07 -9.21 -9.76
CA ALA A 78 4.65 -8.18 -8.90
C ALA A 78 5.82 -7.44 -9.58
N SER A 79 6.12 -7.75 -10.85
CA SER A 79 7.13 -7.07 -11.68
C SER A 79 6.85 -5.59 -11.92
N GLY A 80 5.60 -5.13 -11.73
CA GLY A 80 5.25 -3.70 -11.79
C GLY A 80 5.88 -2.87 -10.67
N CYS A 81 6.37 -3.53 -9.61
CA CYS A 81 7.07 -2.89 -8.51
C CYS A 81 8.48 -2.50 -8.93
N ARG A 82 8.69 -1.24 -9.37
CA ARG A 82 10.03 -0.72 -9.68
C ARG A 82 10.97 -0.97 -8.48
N ASN A 83 12.06 -1.69 -8.74
CA ASN A 83 13.11 -2.07 -7.78
C ASN A 83 12.80 -3.25 -6.82
N GLN A 84 11.87 -4.16 -7.16
CA GLN A 84 11.72 -5.43 -6.42
C GLN A 84 11.95 -6.66 -7.30
N GLU A 85 13.19 -7.15 -7.33
CA GLU A 85 13.54 -8.47 -7.91
C GLU A 85 13.06 -9.66 -7.04
N ASN A 86 12.49 -9.41 -5.86
CA ASN A 86 11.98 -10.43 -4.92
C ASN A 86 10.47 -10.29 -4.62
N ALA A 87 9.71 -9.72 -5.55
CA ALA A 87 8.34 -9.32 -5.32
C ALA A 87 7.39 -10.54 -5.21
N SER A 88 6.92 -10.86 -3.99
CA SER A 88 5.80 -11.80 -3.85
C SER A 88 4.50 -11.15 -4.31
N THR A 89 3.60 -11.97 -4.85
CA THR A 89 2.30 -11.55 -5.40
C THR A 89 1.38 -10.92 -4.36
N GLY A 90 1.62 -11.10 -3.06
CA GLY A 90 0.84 -10.47 -2.01
C GLY A 90 0.81 -11.23 -0.69
N PRO A 91 -0.12 -10.88 0.23
CA PRO A 91 -1.05 -9.75 0.10
C PRO A 91 -0.35 -8.40 0.28
N TRP A 92 -0.83 -7.40 -0.47
CA TRP A 92 -0.39 -6.01 -0.43
C TRP A 92 -1.54 -5.09 0.02
N PHE A 93 -1.19 -3.96 0.63
CA PHE A 93 -2.13 -2.98 1.15
C PHE A 93 -1.93 -1.65 0.44
N VAL A 94 -3.00 -1.09 -0.12
CA VAL A 94 -2.95 0.19 -0.84
C VAL A 94 -4.12 1.06 -0.41
N TYR A 95 -3.86 2.36 -0.29
CA TYR A 95 -4.87 3.33 0.13
C TYR A 95 -5.90 3.54 -0.98
N LYS A 96 -7.18 3.44 -0.64
CA LYS A 96 -8.29 3.45 -1.62
C LYS A 96 -8.30 4.72 -2.46
N ASN A 97 -8.08 5.87 -1.83
CA ASN A 97 -8.17 7.16 -2.54
C ASN A 97 -7.01 7.39 -3.53
N HIS A 98 -5.98 6.54 -3.54
CA HIS A 98 -4.86 6.66 -4.47
C HIS A 98 -5.01 5.77 -5.69
N VAL A 99 -6.03 4.92 -5.75
CA VAL A 99 -6.19 3.92 -6.81
C VAL A 99 -7.62 3.92 -7.31
N GLN A 100 -7.77 3.55 -8.58
CA GLN A 100 -9.05 3.23 -9.17
C GLN A 100 -9.03 1.77 -9.59
N ILE A 101 -10.07 1.02 -9.22
CA ILE A 101 -10.26 -0.34 -9.74
C ILE A 101 -10.99 -0.20 -11.07
N LEU A 102 -10.24 -0.33 -12.16
CA LEU A 102 -10.78 -0.53 -13.49
C LEU A 102 -11.25 -2.00 -13.54
N GLN A 103 -12.53 -2.23 -13.80
CA GLN A 103 -13.12 -3.58 -13.75
C GLN A 103 -12.27 -4.57 -14.57
N ALA A 104 -11.97 -5.74 -13.99
CA ALA A 104 -11.68 -6.91 -14.83
C ALA A 104 -13.00 -7.28 -15.52
N PRO A 105 -13.04 -7.47 -16.85
CA PRO A 105 -14.25 -7.90 -17.52
C PRO A 105 -14.77 -9.18 -16.85
N GLN A 106 -16.07 -9.20 -16.54
CA GLN A 106 -16.77 -10.42 -16.16
C GLN A 106 -16.83 -11.39 -17.33
#